data_AF-A0A8J9VY30-F1
#
_entry.id   AF-A0A8J9VY30-F1
#
_cell.length_a   1.000
_cell.length_b   1.000
_cell.length_c   1.000
_cell.angle_alpha   90.00
_cell.angle_beta   90.00
_cell.angle_gamma   90.00
#
_symmetry.space_group_name_H-M   'P 1'
#
loop_
_entity.id
_entity.type
_entity.pdbx_description
1 polymer ?
#
loop_
_entity_poly.entity_id
_entity_poly.type
_entity_poly.pdbx_seq_one_letter_code
_entity_poly.pdbx_strand_id
1 'polypeptide(L)'
;MYIINCCHYFAASLTSEVLKKLNISIENLPQKCQNLLQQTAESQSSLEIEQLDATSICLYRSKEISAKLEDDYEILKLKQKNAELQAKIDRNNKFLGGLRNELESSKRSLMNQTPNPENIQDHIRQIKQKLISYEESYEKAKSKYTVLTVPEPLQPARLGARAASLAGLRARAARLRQRADDVTLVREARDVCRHLRR
;
A
#
# COMPACT_ATOMS: atom_id res chain seq x y z
N MET A 1 12.83 9.16 51.47
CA MET A 1 12.59 8.64 50.09
C MET A 1 13.64 7.55 49.82
N TYR A 2 13.46 6.36 50.42
CA TYR A 2 14.47 5.29 50.50
C TYR A 2 13.81 3.94 50.19
N ILE A 3 13.62 3.57 48.92
CA ILE A 3 13.16 2.20 48.55
C ILE A 3 13.90 1.63 47.32
N ILE A 4 14.69 2.41 46.57
CA ILE A 4 15.18 1.95 45.25
C ILE A 4 16.49 1.13 45.30
N ASN A 5 17.17 1.00 46.44
CA ASN A 5 18.51 0.41 46.48
C ASN A 5 18.64 -1.01 47.07
N CYS A 6 17.54 -1.69 47.42
CA CYS A 6 17.60 -3.00 48.07
C CYS A 6 17.44 -4.21 47.12
N CYS A 7 17.03 -4.01 45.86
CA CYS A 7 16.67 -5.12 44.97
C CYS A 7 17.80 -5.60 44.03
N HIS A 8 18.89 -4.84 43.89
CA HIS A 8 20.02 -5.21 43.02
C HIS A 8 20.92 -6.34 43.56
N TYR A 9 20.65 -6.87 44.77
CA TYR A 9 21.59 -7.70 45.51
C TYR A 9 21.13 -9.13 45.83
N PHE A 10 19.98 -9.59 45.29
CA PHE A 10 19.31 -10.80 45.82
C PHE A 10 19.58 -12.12 45.06
N ALA A 11 19.90 -12.11 43.76
CA ALA A 11 20.05 -13.36 42.98
C ALA A 11 21.51 -13.84 42.87
N ALA A 12 22.46 -12.92 42.71
CA ALA A 12 23.87 -13.22 43.03
C ALA A 12 24.04 -13.62 44.50
N SER A 13 23.07 -13.27 45.37
CA SER A 13 23.03 -13.66 46.78
C SER A 13 22.76 -15.13 46.97
N LEU A 14 21.88 -15.81 46.23
CA LEU A 14 21.53 -17.19 46.59
C LEU A 14 22.66 -18.20 46.33
N THR A 15 23.30 -18.15 45.16
CA THR A 15 24.47 -19.01 44.87
C THR A 15 25.71 -18.54 45.64
N SER A 16 25.95 -17.23 45.79
CA SER A 16 27.04 -16.71 46.63
C SER A 16 26.82 -16.98 48.12
N GLU A 17 25.60 -16.88 48.64
CA GLU A 17 25.26 -17.19 50.03
C GLU A 17 25.33 -18.68 50.28
N VAL A 18 24.87 -19.53 49.35
CA VAL A 18 24.99 -20.98 49.51
C VAL A 18 26.47 -21.37 49.49
N LEU A 19 27.27 -20.84 48.56
CA LEU A 19 28.71 -21.07 48.52
C LEU A 19 29.43 -20.50 49.77
N LYS A 20 29.04 -19.31 50.26
CA LYS A 20 29.53 -18.74 51.52
C LYS A 20 29.11 -19.54 52.74
N LYS A 21 27.88 -20.03 52.82
CA LYS A 21 27.36 -20.90 53.90
C LYS A 21 28.05 -22.27 53.90
N LEU A 22 28.46 -22.75 52.73
CA LEU A 22 29.26 -23.96 52.54
C LEU A 22 30.78 -23.71 52.68
N ASN A 23 31.20 -22.46 52.89
CA ASN A 23 32.60 -22.03 52.99
C ASN A 23 33.46 -22.37 51.76
N ILE A 24 32.85 -22.39 50.57
CA ILE A 24 33.49 -22.70 49.28
C ILE A 24 33.70 -21.39 48.51
N SER A 25 34.96 -21.08 48.17
CA SER A 25 35.29 -19.99 47.24
C SER A 25 34.93 -20.37 45.81
N ILE A 26 34.42 -19.41 45.03
CA ILE A 26 34.17 -19.57 43.58
C ILE A 26 35.47 -19.95 42.85
N GLU A 27 36.61 -19.43 43.30
CA GLU A 27 37.94 -19.69 42.73
C GLU A 27 38.41 -21.14 42.97
N ASN A 28 37.88 -21.80 44.00
CA ASN A 28 38.21 -23.18 44.36
C ASN A 28 37.32 -24.21 43.64
N LEU A 29 36.33 -23.76 42.86
CA LEU A 29 35.48 -24.65 42.07
C LEU A 29 36.22 -25.18 40.83
N PRO A 30 35.88 -26.39 40.34
CA PRO A 30 36.36 -26.86 39.05
C PRO A 30 36.06 -25.86 37.93
N GLN A 31 36.99 -25.70 36.98
CA GLN A 31 36.89 -24.76 35.86
C GLN A 31 35.54 -24.84 35.12
N LYS A 32 35.02 -26.06 34.94
CA LYS A 32 33.73 -26.30 34.27
C LYS A 32 32.56 -25.65 35.03
N CYS A 33 32.59 -25.68 36.37
CA CYS A 33 31.57 -25.07 37.20
C CYS A 33 31.67 -23.54 37.19
N GLN A 34 32.89 -22.99 37.20
CA GLN A 34 33.12 -21.55 37.06
C GLN A 34 32.57 -21.03 35.72
N ASN A 35 32.88 -21.73 34.63
CA ASN A 35 32.39 -21.37 33.30
C ASN A 35 30.86 -21.41 33.23
N LEU A 36 30.22 -22.42 33.84
CA LEU A 36 28.76 -22.51 33.88
C LEU A 36 28.13 -21.35 34.65
N LEU A 37 28.67 -20.99 35.82
CA LEU A 37 28.19 -19.86 36.62
C LEU A 37 28.35 -18.54 35.88
N GLN A 38 29.47 -18.36 35.18
CA GLN A 38 29.72 -17.18 34.37
C GLN A 38 28.73 -17.10 33.20
N GLN A 39 28.54 -18.19 32.45
CA GLN A 39 27.57 -18.24 31.36
C GLN A 39 26.12 -18.00 31.82
N THR A 40 25.75 -18.52 33.01
CA THR A 40 24.41 -18.26 33.56
C THR A 40 24.24 -16.82 34.01
N ALA A 41 25.26 -16.20 34.60
CA ALA A 41 25.22 -14.78 34.97
C ALA A 41 25.13 -13.86 33.74
N GLU A 42 25.92 -14.15 32.69
CA GLU A 42 25.86 -13.44 31.41
C GLU A 42 24.47 -13.60 30.74
N SER A 43 23.93 -14.83 30.75
CA SER A 43 22.58 -15.10 30.23
C SER A 43 21.50 -14.39 31.05
N GLN A 44 21.59 -14.40 32.38
CA GLN A 44 20.65 -13.70 33.25
C GLN A 44 20.66 -12.18 33.01
N SER A 45 21.84 -11.60 32.87
CA SER A 45 22.00 -10.17 32.59
C SER A 45 21.47 -9.78 31.21
N SER A 46 21.74 -10.59 30.18
CA SER A 46 21.28 -10.31 28.81
C SER A 46 19.77 -10.47 28.64
N LEU A 47 19.13 -11.33 29.44
CA LEU A 47 17.68 -11.53 29.46
C LEU A 47 16.96 -10.59 30.44
N GLU A 48 17.70 -9.71 31.13
CA GLU A 48 17.18 -8.78 32.15
C GLU A 48 16.35 -9.47 33.25
N ILE A 49 16.71 -10.72 33.60
CA ILE A 49 16.00 -11.50 34.62
C ILE A 49 16.52 -11.13 36.00
N GLU A 50 15.71 -10.44 36.81
CA GLU A 50 16.11 -9.99 38.15
C GLU A 50 16.44 -11.15 39.10
N GLN A 51 15.66 -12.23 39.05
CA GLN A 51 15.84 -13.42 39.89
C GLN A 51 15.80 -14.69 39.04
N LEU A 52 16.78 -15.56 39.25
CA LEU A 52 16.90 -16.84 38.54
C LEU A 52 15.99 -17.88 39.21
N ASP A 53 14.69 -17.60 39.18
CA ASP A 53 13.63 -18.47 39.70
C ASP A 53 12.73 -18.99 38.55
N ALA A 54 12.01 -20.07 38.82
CA ALA A 54 11.15 -20.70 37.81
C ALA A 54 10.07 -19.72 37.31
N THR A 55 9.58 -18.83 38.16
CA THR A 55 8.54 -17.86 37.82
C THR A 55 9.03 -16.83 36.82
N SER A 56 10.20 -16.21 37.07
CA SER A 56 10.76 -15.19 36.18
C SER A 56 11.17 -15.78 34.82
N ILE A 57 11.73 -16.99 34.82
CA ILE A 57 12.07 -17.70 33.58
C ILE A 57 10.79 -18.02 32.77
N CYS A 58 9.73 -18.50 33.43
CA CYS A 58 8.44 -18.75 32.79
C CYS A 58 7.81 -17.47 32.25
N LEU A 59 7.86 -16.37 33.00
CA LEU A 59 7.36 -15.07 32.57
C LEU A 59 8.12 -14.54 31.34
N TYR A 60 9.45 -14.63 31.33
CA TYR A 60 10.26 -14.27 30.16
C TYR A 60 9.84 -15.07 28.93
N ARG A 61 9.77 -16.40 29.05
CA ARG A 61 9.35 -17.28 27.95
C ARG A 61 7.93 -16.98 27.48
N SER A 62 7.02 -16.70 28.41
CA SER A 62 5.65 -16.31 28.08
C SER A 62 5.61 -15.01 27.30
N LYS A 63 6.38 -13.98 27.69
CA LYS A 63 6.47 -12.71 26.95
C LYS A 63 7.02 -12.93 25.54
N GLU A 64 8.05 -13.75 25.39
CA GLU A 64 8.64 -14.07 24.09
C GLU A 64 7.63 -14.77 23.16
N ILE A 65 6.87 -15.73 23.70
CA ILE A 65 5.81 -16.44 22.96
C ILE A 65 4.66 -15.47 22.62
N SER A 66 4.25 -14.62 23.55
CA SER A 66 3.19 -13.63 23.31
C SER A 66 3.58 -12.63 22.22
N ALA A 67 4.82 -12.15 22.18
CA ALA A 67 5.30 -11.27 21.12
C ALA A 67 5.24 -11.96 19.74
N LYS A 68 5.71 -13.22 19.65
CA LYS A 68 5.62 -14.01 18.41
C LYS A 68 4.17 -14.24 17.97
N LEU A 69 3.28 -14.51 18.91
CA LEU A 69 1.86 -14.69 18.62
C LEU A 69 1.18 -13.41 18.13
N GLU A 70 1.57 -12.24 18.65
CA GLU A 70 1.06 -10.95 18.17
C GLU A 70 1.47 -10.71 16.71
N ASP A 71 2.74 -10.96 16.39
CA ASP A 71 3.25 -10.85 15.01
C ASP A 71 2.52 -11.83 14.08
N ASP A 72 2.36 -13.09 14.50
CA ASP A 72 1.63 -14.11 13.73
C ASP A 72 0.15 -13.72 13.54
N TYR A 73 -0.47 -13.13 14.55
CA TYR A 73 -1.85 -12.65 14.47
C TYR A 73 -1.99 -11.48 13.49
N GLU A 74 -1.07 -10.53 13.50
CA GLU A 74 -1.06 -9.42 12.54
C GLU A 74 -0.87 -9.94 11.11
N ILE A 75 0.07 -10.86 10.90
CA ILE A 75 0.27 -11.52 9.60
C ILE A 75 -1.02 -12.23 9.15
N LEU A 76 -1.69 -12.94 10.06
CA LEU A 76 -2.93 -13.65 9.74
C LEU A 76 -4.05 -12.68 9.35
N LYS A 77 -4.21 -11.58 10.08
CA LYS A 77 -5.16 -10.50 9.77
C LYS A 77 -4.89 -9.88 8.40
N LEU A 78 -3.63 -9.63 8.07
CA LEU A 78 -3.22 -9.11 6.76
C LEU A 78 -3.50 -10.12 5.65
N LYS A 79 -3.22 -11.41 5.85
CA LYS A 79 -3.54 -12.48 4.90
C LYS A 79 -5.04 -12.57 4.63
N GLN A 80 -5.87 -12.49 5.67
CA GLN A 80 -7.32 -12.48 5.53
C GLN A 80 -7.79 -11.28 4.70
N LYS A 81 -7.32 -10.08 5.02
CA LYS A 81 -7.69 -8.86 4.29
C LYS A 81 -7.24 -8.90 2.82
N ASN A 82 -6.08 -9.46 2.54
CA ASN A 82 -5.61 -9.69 1.17
C ASN A 82 -6.51 -10.66 0.41
N ALA A 83 -6.94 -11.77 1.04
CA ALA A 83 -7.86 -12.71 0.42
C ALA A 83 -9.22 -12.06 0.10
N GLU A 84 -9.75 -11.23 1.00
CA GLU A 84 -10.99 -10.48 0.77
C GLU A 84 -10.86 -9.48 -0.38
N LEU A 85 -9.73 -8.76 -0.46
CA LEU A 85 -9.46 -7.83 -1.56
C LEU A 85 -9.30 -8.58 -2.89
N GLN A 86 -8.62 -9.72 -2.91
CA GLN A 86 -8.49 -10.54 -4.10
C GLN A 86 -9.85 -11.03 -4.58
N ALA A 87 -10.71 -11.51 -3.68
CA ALA A 87 -12.08 -11.90 -4.04
C ALA A 87 -12.89 -10.74 -4.63
N LYS A 88 -12.71 -9.50 -4.14
CA LYS A 88 -13.33 -8.31 -4.74
C LYS A 88 -12.78 -8.02 -6.14
N ILE A 89 -11.46 -8.12 -6.33
CA ILE A 89 -10.80 -7.96 -7.63
C ILE A 89 -11.34 -9.00 -8.62
N ASP A 90 -11.47 -10.25 -8.23
CA ASP A 90 -11.97 -11.32 -9.08
C ASP A 90 -13.43 -11.11 -9.50
N ARG A 91 -14.28 -10.65 -8.57
CA ARG A 91 -15.67 -10.24 -8.89
C ARG A 91 -15.69 -9.08 -9.89
N ASN A 92 -14.86 -8.07 -9.69
CA ASN A 92 -14.77 -6.93 -10.61
C ASN A 92 -14.27 -7.35 -12.00
N ASN A 93 -13.30 -8.26 -12.06
CA ASN A 93 -12.79 -8.79 -13.32
C ASN A 93 -13.86 -9.58 -14.07
N LYS A 94 -14.66 -10.41 -13.38
CA LYS A 94 -15.81 -11.10 -13.97
C LYS A 94 -16.85 -10.10 -14.48
N PHE A 95 -17.17 -9.06 -13.71
CA PHE A 95 -18.10 -8.01 -14.11
C PHE A 95 -17.62 -7.26 -15.35
N LEU A 96 -16.35 -6.86 -15.40
CA LEU A 96 -15.74 -6.22 -16.57
C LEU A 96 -15.71 -7.15 -17.80
N GLY A 97 -15.48 -8.44 -17.59
CA GLY A 97 -15.61 -9.45 -18.65
C GLY A 97 -17.02 -9.51 -19.23
N GLY A 98 -18.04 -9.50 -18.36
CA GLY A 98 -19.46 -9.43 -18.77
C GLY A 98 -19.74 -8.19 -19.62
N LEU A 99 -19.34 -7.01 -19.14
CA LEU A 99 -19.52 -5.75 -19.88
C LEU A 99 -18.83 -5.77 -21.26
N ARG A 100 -17.64 -6.37 -21.36
CA ARG A 100 -16.95 -6.51 -22.66
C ARG A 100 -17.73 -7.40 -23.62
N ASN A 101 -18.27 -8.53 -23.14
CA ASN A 101 -19.08 -9.43 -23.96
C ASN A 101 -20.40 -8.78 -24.40
N GLU A 102 -21.06 -8.03 -23.50
CA GLU A 102 -22.26 -7.26 -23.83
C GLU A 102 -21.95 -6.18 -24.88
N LEU A 103 -20.82 -5.47 -24.73
CA LEU A 103 -20.38 -4.47 -25.71
C LEU A 103 -20.12 -5.09 -27.08
N GLU A 104 -19.41 -6.22 -27.14
CA GLU A 104 -19.21 -6.95 -28.39
C GLU A 104 -20.53 -7.42 -29.02
N SER A 105 -21.43 -7.97 -28.21
CA SER A 105 -22.74 -8.45 -28.69
C SER A 105 -23.60 -7.30 -29.22
N SER A 106 -23.55 -6.15 -28.54
CA SER A 106 -24.20 -4.91 -28.99
C SER A 106 -23.59 -4.42 -30.31
N LYS A 107 -22.26 -4.43 -30.43
CA LYS A 107 -21.55 -4.06 -31.67
C LYS A 107 -21.92 -4.97 -32.84
N ARG A 108 -21.94 -6.30 -32.64
CA ARG A 108 -22.36 -7.26 -33.68
C ARG A 108 -23.83 -7.06 -34.07
N SER A 109 -24.71 -6.85 -33.09
CA SER A 109 -26.12 -6.55 -33.34
C SER A 109 -26.30 -5.29 -34.18
N LEU A 110 -25.59 -4.21 -33.85
CA LEU A 110 -25.60 -2.95 -34.61
C LEU A 110 -25.03 -3.10 -36.02
N MET A 111 -23.96 -3.88 -36.20
CA MET A 111 -23.35 -4.12 -37.52
C MET A 111 -24.25 -4.94 -38.46
N ASN A 112 -25.11 -5.81 -37.90
CA ASN A 112 -25.98 -6.68 -38.68
C ASN A 112 -27.36 -6.07 -38.99
N GLN A 113 -27.65 -4.87 -38.47
CA GLN A 113 -28.90 -4.16 -38.73
C GLN A 113 -28.69 -3.16 -39.86
N THR A 114 -29.20 -3.49 -41.05
CA THR A 114 -29.35 -2.53 -42.15
C THR A 114 -30.70 -1.83 -41.98
N PRO A 115 -30.73 -0.56 -41.55
CA PRO A 115 -31.99 0.17 -41.45
C PRO A 115 -32.56 0.34 -42.86
N ASN A 116 -33.82 -0.03 -43.02
CA ASN A 116 -34.61 0.20 -44.23
C ASN A 116 -35.60 1.36 -43.97
N PRO A 117 -36.20 1.95 -45.02
CA PRO A 117 -37.08 3.11 -44.85
C PRO A 117 -38.27 2.87 -43.92
N GLU A 118 -38.71 1.62 -43.77
CA GLU A 118 -39.86 1.23 -42.96
C GLU A 118 -39.54 1.13 -41.46
N ASN A 119 -38.30 0.78 -41.09
CA ASN A 119 -37.90 0.56 -39.69
C ASN A 119 -36.94 1.62 -39.12
N ILE A 120 -36.51 2.59 -39.93
CA ILE A 120 -35.47 3.56 -39.55
C ILE A 120 -35.90 4.48 -38.39
N GLN A 121 -37.18 4.84 -38.28
CA GLN A 121 -37.67 5.68 -37.19
C GLN A 121 -37.67 4.96 -35.84
N ASP A 122 -38.09 3.70 -35.82
CA ASP A 122 -38.01 2.86 -34.62
C ASP A 122 -36.56 2.61 -34.20
N HIS A 123 -35.66 2.48 -35.18
CA HIS A 123 -34.24 2.35 -34.92
C HIS A 123 -33.63 3.61 -34.29
N ILE A 124 -33.97 4.79 -34.81
CA ILE A 124 -33.58 6.08 -34.22
C ILE A 124 -34.12 6.19 -32.78
N ARG A 125 -35.37 5.77 -32.53
CA ARG A 125 -35.97 5.79 -31.19
C ARG A 125 -35.21 4.88 -30.22
N GLN A 126 -34.89 3.66 -30.63
CA GLN A 126 -34.14 2.71 -29.80
C GLN A 126 -32.72 3.19 -29.49
N ILE A 127 -32.03 3.78 -30.46
CA ILE A 127 -30.68 4.34 -30.25
C ILE A 127 -30.72 5.50 -29.26
N LYS A 128 -31.69 6.42 -29.40
CA LYS A 128 -31.87 7.53 -28.45
C LYS A 128 -32.09 7.04 -27.02
N GLN A 129 -32.93 6.02 -26.84
CA GLN A 129 -33.21 5.46 -25.52
C GLN A 129 -31.98 4.77 -24.91
N LYS A 130 -31.19 4.04 -25.73
CA LYS A 130 -29.92 3.46 -25.29
C LYS A 130 -28.91 4.55 -24.90
N LEU A 131 -28.82 5.63 -25.67
CA LEU A 131 -27.90 6.75 -25.39
C LEU A 131 -28.17 7.35 -24.00
N ILE A 132 -29.44 7.64 -23.68
CA ILE A 132 -29.85 8.15 -22.37
C ILE A 132 -29.42 7.18 -21.25
N SER A 133 -29.65 5.88 -21.42
CA SER A 133 -29.25 4.89 -20.41
C SER A 133 -27.73 4.81 -20.19
N TYR A 134 -26.93 5.00 -21.24
CA TYR A 134 -25.47 5.06 -21.15
C TYR A 134 -24.99 6.34 -20.46
N GLU A 135 -25.61 7.48 -20.72
CA GLU A 135 -25.30 8.75 -20.05
C GLU A 135 -25.59 8.70 -18.55
N GLU A 136 -26.74 8.14 -18.15
CA GLU A 136 -27.07 7.94 -16.74
C GLU A 136 -26.09 6.97 -16.04
N SER A 137 -25.74 5.88 -16.71
CA SER A 137 -24.74 4.91 -16.23
C SER A 137 -23.37 5.58 -16.06
N TYR A 138 -22.97 6.41 -17.02
CA TYR A 138 -21.72 7.15 -16.99
C TYR A 138 -21.66 8.14 -15.82
N GLU A 139 -22.69 8.95 -15.59
CA GLU A 139 -22.73 9.87 -14.46
C GLU A 139 -22.75 9.15 -13.10
N LYS A 140 -23.43 7.99 -13.01
CA LYS A 140 -23.36 7.10 -11.83
C LYS A 140 -21.97 6.51 -11.61
N ALA A 141 -21.24 6.18 -12.67
CA ALA A 141 -19.86 5.70 -12.55
C ALA A 141 -18.93 6.84 -12.14
N LYS A 142 -19.02 8.00 -12.80
CA LYS A 142 -18.23 9.19 -12.54
C LYS A 142 -18.36 9.66 -11.09
N SER A 143 -19.57 9.72 -10.55
CA SER A 143 -19.82 10.05 -9.14
C SER A 143 -19.15 9.06 -8.16
N LYS A 144 -19.12 7.76 -8.47
CA LYS A 144 -18.40 6.76 -7.68
C LYS A 144 -16.88 6.94 -7.76
N TYR A 145 -16.34 7.32 -8.93
CA TYR A 145 -14.91 7.54 -9.12
C TYR A 145 -14.41 8.86 -8.52
N THR A 146 -15.23 9.91 -8.48
CA THR A 146 -14.88 11.16 -7.77
C THR A 146 -14.76 10.95 -6.26
N VAL A 147 -15.52 10.00 -5.69
CA VAL A 147 -15.41 9.62 -4.27
C VAL A 147 -14.16 8.77 -3.99
N LEU A 148 -13.65 8.05 -5.00
CA LEU A 148 -12.42 7.24 -4.93
C LEU A 148 -11.15 8.07 -5.13
N THR A 149 -11.14 9.35 -4.77
CA THR A 149 -9.91 10.15 -4.74
C THR A 149 -8.96 9.47 -3.76
N VAL A 150 -7.99 8.73 -4.33
CA VAL A 150 -7.03 7.92 -3.57
C VAL A 150 -6.30 8.87 -2.62
N PRO A 151 -6.31 8.59 -1.30
CA PRO A 151 -5.53 9.37 -0.35
C PRO A 151 -4.10 9.52 -0.85
N GLU A 152 -3.63 10.77 -0.88
CA GLU A 152 -2.31 11.19 -1.34
C GLU A 152 -1.12 10.35 -0.81
N PRO A 153 -1.17 9.73 0.41
CA PRO A 153 -0.11 8.84 0.88
C PRO A 153 0.10 7.55 0.06
N LEU A 154 -0.85 7.15 -0.79
CA LEU A 154 -0.79 5.90 -1.56
C LEU A 154 -0.47 6.09 -3.03
N GLN A 155 -0.22 7.31 -3.52
CA GLN A 155 0.13 7.51 -4.92
C GLN A 155 1.55 6.97 -5.20
N PRO A 156 1.70 5.96 -6.07
CA PRO A 156 3.03 5.44 -6.40
C PRO A 156 3.87 6.53 -7.05
N ALA A 157 5.15 6.65 -6.69
CA ALA A 157 6.09 7.63 -7.27
C ALA A 157 6.09 7.69 -8.82
N ARG A 158 5.66 6.60 -9.48
CA ARG A 158 5.46 6.52 -10.94
C ARG A 158 4.33 7.44 -11.47
N LEU A 159 3.30 7.73 -10.69
CA LEU A 159 2.26 8.70 -11.07
C LEU A 159 2.76 10.14 -10.99
N GLY A 160 3.55 10.48 -9.97
CA GLY A 160 4.21 11.80 -9.87
C GLY A 160 5.12 12.07 -11.08
N ALA A 161 5.92 11.08 -11.47
CA ALA A 161 6.76 11.16 -12.67
C ALA A 161 5.95 11.33 -13.96
N ARG A 162 4.81 10.64 -14.09
CA ARG A 162 3.91 10.78 -15.25
C ARG A 162 3.18 12.13 -15.26
N ALA A 163 2.76 12.64 -14.11
CA ALA A 163 2.14 13.96 -13.97
C ALA A 163 3.12 15.09 -14.34
N ALA A 164 4.37 15.01 -13.86
CA ALA A 164 5.43 15.93 -14.23
C ALA A 164 5.75 15.86 -15.74
N SER A 165 5.81 14.65 -16.31
CA SER A 165 6.00 14.46 -17.76
C SER A 165 4.86 15.06 -18.58
N LEU A 166 3.61 14.86 -18.15
CA LEU A 166 2.43 15.43 -18.81
C LEU A 166 2.41 16.97 -18.74
N ALA A 167 2.78 17.54 -17.59
CA ALA A 167 2.95 19.00 -17.45
C ALA A 167 4.04 19.53 -18.39
N GLY A 168 5.18 18.85 -18.47
CA GLY A 168 6.27 19.19 -19.41
C GLY A 168 5.84 19.11 -20.87
N LEU A 169 5.07 18.09 -21.25
CA LEU A 169 4.51 17.95 -22.61
C LEU A 169 3.50 19.06 -22.94
N ARG A 170 2.63 19.44 -21.99
CA ARG A 170 1.70 20.57 -22.16
C ARG A 170 2.44 21.88 -22.36
N ALA A 171 3.49 22.14 -21.58
CA ALA A 171 4.32 23.34 -21.73
C ALA A 171 5.03 23.38 -23.10
N ARG A 172 5.55 22.24 -23.58
CA ARG A 172 6.15 22.14 -24.92
C ARG A 172 5.12 22.36 -26.03
N ALA A 173 3.92 21.80 -25.91
CA ALA A 173 2.83 22.01 -26.87
C ALA A 173 2.42 23.49 -26.95
N ALA A 174 2.32 24.18 -25.80
CA ALA A 174 2.02 25.60 -25.76
C ALA A 174 3.09 26.46 -26.46
N ARG A 175 4.38 26.17 -26.23
CA ARG A 175 5.50 26.85 -26.91
C ARG A 175 5.49 26.63 -28.42
N LEU A 176 5.17 25.42 -28.87
CA LEU A 176 5.07 25.10 -30.30
C LEU A 176 3.88 25.83 -30.95
N ARG A 177 2.76 25.94 -30.23
CA ARG A 177 1.60 26.71 -30.70
C ARG A 177 1.93 28.19 -30.86
N GLN A 178 2.54 28.81 -29.85
CA GLN A 178 2.97 30.20 -29.92
C GLN A 178 3.90 30.46 -31.12
N ARG A 179 4.87 29.56 -31.38
CA ARG A 179 5.74 29.67 -32.56
C ARG A 179 4.98 29.56 -33.89
N ALA A 180 3.96 28.72 -33.95
CA ALA A 180 3.13 28.61 -35.16
C ALA A 180 2.36 29.92 -35.40
N ASP A 181 1.80 30.50 -34.33
CA ASP A 181 1.08 31.76 -34.36
C ASP A 181 2.00 32.93 -34.80
N ASP A 182 3.25 32.96 -34.31
CA ASP A 182 4.27 33.95 -34.73
C ASP A 182 4.58 33.84 -36.24
N VAL A 183 4.71 32.61 -36.75
CA VAL A 183 4.99 32.37 -38.18
C VAL A 183 3.80 32.78 -39.05
N THR A 184 2.56 32.53 -38.60
CA THR A 184 1.37 33.01 -39.32
C THR A 184 1.33 34.53 -39.36
N LEU A 185 1.61 35.20 -38.23
CA LEU A 185 1.64 36.66 -38.16
C LEU A 185 2.71 37.27 -39.07
N VAL A 186 3.90 36.67 -39.13
CA VAL A 186 4.96 37.11 -40.06
C VAL A 186 4.56 36.92 -41.52
N ARG A 187 3.86 35.84 -41.86
CA ARG A 187 3.35 35.61 -43.23
C ARG A 187 2.31 36.66 -43.61
N GLU A 188 1.36 36.94 -42.73
CA GLU A 188 0.35 37.98 -42.93
C GLU A 188 0.99 39.36 -43.10
N ALA A 189 1.93 39.73 -42.22
CA ALA A 189 2.66 40.99 -42.33
C ALA A 189 3.45 41.10 -43.64
N ARG A 190 4.10 40.01 -44.07
CA ARG A 190 4.82 39.96 -45.36
C ARG A 190 3.88 40.18 -46.54
N ASP A 191 2.71 39.53 -46.50
CA ASP A 191 1.75 39.63 -47.59
C ASP A 191 1.12 41.05 -47.63
N VAL A 192 0.81 41.66 -46.49
CA VAL A 192 0.40 43.09 -46.42
C VAL A 192 1.48 44.01 -47.00
N CYS A 193 2.75 43.85 -46.60
CA CYS A 193 3.86 44.64 -47.14
C CYS A 193 4.04 44.46 -48.66
N ARG A 194 3.74 43.27 -49.21
CA ARG A 194 3.75 43.04 -50.67
C ARG A 194 2.62 43.80 -51.37
N HIS A 195 1.45 43.91 -50.76
CA HIS A 195 0.31 44.63 -51.32
C HIS A 195 0.54 46.15 -51.30
N LEU A 196 1.20 46.69 -50.27
CA LEU A 196 1.54 48.12 -50.17
C LEU A 196 2.68 48.57 -51.10
N ARG A 197 3.41 47.63 -51.73
CA ARG A 197 4.50 47.90 -52.69
C ARG A 197 4.06 47.84 -54.15
N ARG A 198 2.80 47.52 -54.42
CA ARG A 198 2.16 47.62 -55.74
C ARG A 198 1.37 48.91 -55.81
#